data_AF-A0A8T5CDH1-F1
#
_entry.id   AF-A0A8T5CDH1-F1
#
_cell.length_a   1.000
_cell.length_b   1.000
_cell.length_c   1.000
_cell.angle_alpha   90.00
_cell.angle_beta   90.00
_cell.angle_gamma   90.00
#
_symmetry.space_group_name_H-M   'P 1'
#
loop_
_entity.id
_entity.type
_entity.pdbx_description
1 polymer ?
#
loop_
_entity_poly.entity_id
_entity_poly.type
_entity_poly.pdbx_seq_one_letter_code
_entity_poly.pdbx_strand_id
1 'polypeptide(L)'
;METHGTIAPASLDEAEAAFDRVGPTAQVVVRETAKAMEFDREEYSERVTGDVIETVRNALFAESLSVTVGTRAEFDDWRSTHEEYVVVELGNPDVERVAWHAVPFAETVLATTFQNEEDAAVSTLRRNAFGRVYRDALLGEEAEGDDDASAGADDDTATDAAGTDGDATGADR
;
A
#
# COMPACT_ATOMS: atom_id res chain seq x y z
N MET A 1 25.44 -1.38 -16.90
CA MET A 1 24.31 -1.06 -16.01
C MET A 1 23.37 -0.03 -16.62
N GLU A 2 22.07 -0.25 -16.46
CA GLU A 2 20.97 0.65 -16.82
C GLU A 2 20.03 0.82 -15.62
N THR A 3 19.31 1.95 -15.54
CA THR A 3 18.38 2.22 -14.43
C THR A 3 16.99 2.54 -14.96
N HIS A 4 15.99 1.83 -14.45
CA HIS A 4 14.56 2.00 -14.76
C HIS A 4 13.82 2.61 -13.58
N GLY A 5 12.79 3.43 -13.81
CA GLY A 5 12.06 4.09 -12.73
C GLY A 5 12.75 5.34 -12.21
N THR A 6 12.14 6.01 -11.23
CA THR A 6 12.56 7.37 -10.82
C THR A 6 12.62 7.58 -9.31
N ILE A 7 12.12 6.63 -8.51
CA ILE A 7 12.01 6.79 -7.06
C ILE A 7 12.91 5.77 -6.36
N ALA A 8 13.88 6.25 -5.60
CA ALA A 8 14.75 5.43 -4.73
C ALA A 8 14.82 6.09 -3.35
N PRO A 9 13.81 5.89 -2.48
CA PRO A 9 13.74 6.56 -1.18
C PRO A 9 14.88 6.08 -0.30
N ALA A 10 15.63 7.00 0.29
CA ALA A 10 16.70 6.70 1.23
C ALA A 10 16.18 6.56 2.67
N SER A 11 15.05 7.20 3.00
CA SER A 11 14.40 7.15 4.31
C SER A 11 12.93 6.71 4.21
N LEU A 12 12.32 6.40 5.36
CA LEU A 12 10.88 6.15 5.46
C LEU A 12 10.08 7.41 5.08
N ASP A 13 10.43 8.58 5.62
CA ASP A 13 9.79 9.86 5.27
C ASP A 13 9.79 10.13 3.75
N GLU A 14 10.89 9.81 3.05
CA GLU A 14 10.95 9.95 1.59
C GLU A 14 10.04 8.95 0.87
N ALA A 15 9.89 7.73 1.42
CA ALA A 15 9.02 6.71 0.88
C ALA A 15 7.55 7.11 1.06
N GLU A 16 7.17 7.60 2.24
CA GLU A 16 5.84 8.15 2.55
C GLU A 16 5.52 9.32 1.63
N ALA A 17 6.42 10.31 1.54
CA ALA A 17 6.22 11.45 0.64
C ALA A 17 6.07 11.04 -0.82
N ALA A 18 6.80 10.01 -1.27
CA ALA A 18 6.64 9.46 -2.61
C ALA A 18 5.31 8.72 -2.80
N PHE A 19 4.86 7.98 -1.79
CA PHE A 19 3.62 7.23 -1.79
C PHE A 19 2.38 8.15 -1.78
N ASP A 20 2.41 9.22 -0.99
CA ASP A 20 1.35 10.23 -0.95
C ASP A 20 1.18 10.94 -2.30
N ARG A 21 2.29 11.24 -2.98
CA ARG A 21 2.28 11.89 -4.30
C ARG A 21 1.56 11.07 -5.37
N VAL A 22 1.52 9.74 -5.26
CA VAL A 22 0.82 8.90 -6.25
C VAL A 22 -0.68 8.73 -5.96
N GLY A 23 -1.14 9.07 -4.75
CA GLY A 23 -2.54 8.94 -4.34
C GLY A 23 -3.54 9.67 -5.26
N PRO A 24 -3.36 10.98 -5.53
CA PRO A 24 -4.24 11.72 -6.46
C PRO A 24 -4.24 11.14 -7.88
N THR A 25 -3.09 10.64 -8.35
CA THR A 25 -2.97 10.00 -9.66
C THR A 25 -3.76 8.69 -9.70
N ALA A 26 -3.70 7.87 -8.64
CA ALA A 26 -4.46 6.63 -8.54
C ALA A 26 -5.97 6.89 -8.65
N GLN A 27 -6.48 7.91 -7.94
CA GLN A 27 -7.89 8.29 -8.01
C GLN A 27 -8.32 8.69 -9.44
N VAL A 28 -7.48 9.46 -10.14
CA VAL A 28 -7.76 9.86 -11.53
C VAL A 28 -7.77 8.65 -12.45
N VAL A 29 -6.78 7.76 -12.33
CA VAL A 29 -6.70 6.54 -13.16
C VAL A 29 -7.94 5.66 -12.98
N VAL A 30 -8.35 5.40 -11.74
CA VAL A 30 -9.55 4.60 -11.46
C VAL A 30 -10.81 5.28 -12.01
N ARG A 31 -10.93 6.60 -11.80
CA ARG A 31 -12.08 7.37 -12.30
C ARG A 31 -12.22 7.31 -13.81
N GLU A 32 -11.13 7.59 -14.54
CA GLU A 32 -11.17 7.56 -16.01
C GLU A 32 -11.36 6.14 -16.56
N THR A 33 -10.86 5.12 -15.86
CA THR A 33 -11.10 3.71 -16.23
C THR A 33 -12.58 3.34 -16.06
N ALA A 34 -13.19 3.66 -14.90
CA ALA A 34 -14.61 3.38 -14.66
C ALA A 34 -15.51 4.14 -15.65
N LYS A 35 -15.15 5.39 -15.97
CA LYS A 35 -15.84 6.17 -17.00
C LYS A 35 -15.72 5.55 -18.39
N ALA A 36 -14.55 5.04 -18.77
CA ALA A 36 -14.36 4.33 -20.03
C ALA A 36 -15.14 3.01 -20.09
N MET A 37 -15.44 2.41 -18.94
CA MET A 37 -16.33 1.27 -18.77
C MET A 37 -17.82 1.65 -18.70
N GLU A 38 -18.15 2.93 -18.84
CA GLU A 38 -19.53 3.45 -18.83
C GLU A 38 -20.27 3.22 -17.51
N PHE A 39 -19.55 3.10 -16.39
CA PHE A 39 -20.18 2.98 -15.06
C PHE A 39 -21.05 4.21 -14.80
N ASP A 40 -22.29 3.97 -14.39
CA ASP A 40 -23.14 5.02 -13.87
C ASP A 40 -22.74 5.41 -12.43
N ARG A 41 -23.47 6.35 -11.85
CA ARG A 41 -23.14 6.87 -10.51
C ARG A 41 -23.32 5.82 -9.41
N GLU A 42 -24.35 4.98 -9.51
CA GLU A 42 -24.65 3.97 -8.50
C GLU A 42 -23.58 2.88 -8.57
N GLU A 43 -23.30 2.36 -9.78
CA GLU A 43 -22.26 1.36 -10.02
C GLU A 43 -20.88 1.87 -9.61
N TYR A 44 -20.53 3.12 -9.95
CA TYR A 44 -19.27 3.72 -9.52
C TYR A 44 -19.15 3.73 -8.00
N SER A 45 -20.19 4.17 -7.28
CA SER A 45 -20.16 4.25 -5.82
C SER A 45 -20.09 2.89 -5.13
N GLU A 46 -20.68 1.85 -5.73
CA GLU A 46 -20.62 0.48 -5.22
C GLU A 46 -19.25 -0.16 -5.46
N ARG A 47 -18.67 0.04 -6.65
CA ARG A 47 -17.50 -0.73 -7.10
C ARG A 47 -16.17 0.00 -6.93
N VAL A 48 -16.16 1.32 -6.92
CA VAL A 48 -14.94 2.13 -6.74
C VAL A 48 -14.79 2.49 -5.27
N THR A 49 -14.27 1.53 -4.50
CA THR A 49 -14.01 1.68 -3.07
C THR A 49 -12.63 2.30 -2.79
N GLY A 50 -12.38 2.62 -1.52
CA GLY A 50 -11.04 2.99 -1.04
C GLY A 50 -10.00 1.93 -1.42
N ASP A 51 -10.27 0.66 -1.13
CA ASP A 51 -9.38 -0.48 -1.41
C ASP A 51 -8.97 -0.57 -2.90
N VAL A 52 -9.88 -0.24 -3.82
CA VAL A 52 -9.58 -0.22 -5.26
C VAL A 52 -8.58 0.91 -5.58
N ILE A 53 -8.81 2.10 -5.03
CA ILE A 53 -7.90 3.24 -5.21
C ILE A 53 -6.54 2.93 -4.58
N GLU A 54 -6.51 2.34 -3.40
CA GLU A 54 -5.27 1.95 -2.72
C GLU A 54 -4.50 0.88 -3.49
N THR A 55 -5.19 -0.09 -4.07
CA THR A 55 -4.57 -1.09 -4.93
C THR A 55 -3.85 -0.45 -6.11
N VAL A 56 -4.47 0.56 -6.74
CA VAL A 56 -3.84 1.33 -7.83
C VAL A 56 -2.70 2.20 -7.31
N ARG A 57 -2.86 2.84 -6.14
CA ARG A 57 -1.80 3.64 -5.48
C ARG A 57 -0.56 2.79 -5.25
N ASN A 58 -0.74 1.61 -4.67
CA ASN A 58 0.30 0.62 -4.40
C ASN A 58 1.04 0.21 -5.69
N ALA A 59 0.29 -0.08 -6.75
CA ALA A 59 0.87 -0.44 -8.04
C ALA A 59 1.67 0.71 -8.67
N LEU A 60 1.13 1.93 -8.67
CA LEU A 60 1.81 3.11 -9.21
C LEU A 60 3.11 3.43 -8.46
N PHE A 61 3.09 3.32 -7.14
CA PHE A 61 4.30 3.48 -6.32
C PHE A 61 5.34 2.42 -6.68
N ALA A 62 4.95 1.14 -6.66
CA ALA A 62 5.85 0.02 -6.98
C ALA A 62 6.47 0.17 -8.37
N GLU A 63 5.66 0.53 -9.38
CA GLU A 63 6.13 0.74 -10.76
C GLU A 63 7.00 2.00 -10.94
N SER A 64 6.99 2.92 -9.97
CA SER A 64 7.87 4.09 -9.97
C SER A 64 9.23 3.82 -9.33
N LEU A 65 9.39 2.70 -8.61
CA LEU A 65 10.64 2.35 -7.94
C LEU A 65 11.77 2.19 -8.95
N SER A 66 12.91 2.78 -8.59
CA SER A 66 14.15 2.66 -9.33
C SER A 66 14.64 1.21 -9.30
N VAL A 67 15.09 0.69 -10.43
CA VAL A 67 15.65 -0.65 -10.53
C VAL A 67 16.89 -0.56 -11.39
N THR A 68 18.01 -1.00 -10.84
CA THR A 68 19.25 -1.13 -11.61
C THR A 68 19.30 -2.49 -12.26
N VAL A 69 19.63 -2.54 -13.54
CA VAL A 69 19.78 -3.77 -14.32
C VAL A 69 21.22 -3.87 -14.79
N GLY A 70 21.82 -5.04 -14.55
CA GLY A 70 23.21 -5.31 -14.90
C GLY A 70 23.53 -6.79 -14.94
N THR A 71 24.81 -7.08 -15.06
CA THR A 71 25.37 -8.41 -14.97
C THR A 71 25.53 -8.85 -13.52
N ARG A 72 25.72 -10.15 -13.30
CA ARG A 72 26.04 -10.76 -12.00
C ARG A 72 27.30 -10.12 -11.40
N ALA A 73 28.33 -9.93 -12.21
CA ALA A 73 29.57 -9.30 -11.77
C ALA A 73 29.37 -7.84 -11.31
N GLU A 74 28.55 -7.07 -12.03
CA GLU A 74 28.20 -5.69 -11.62
C GLU A 74 27.41 -5.68 -10.30
N PHE A 75 26.52 -6.66 -10.08
CA PHE A 75 25.80 -6.80 -8.82
C PHE A 75 26.71 -7.22 -7.66
N ASP A 76 27.62 -8.17 -7.89
CA ASP A 76 28.57 -8.63 -6.87
C ASP A 76 29.56 -7.51 -6.48
N ASP A 77 30.01 -6.71 -7.44
CA ASP A 77 30.82 -5.51 -7.20
C ASP A 77 30.04 -4.50 -6.34
N TRP A 78 28.79 -4.19 -6.71
CA TRP A 78 27.91 -3.33 -5.91
C TRP A 78 27.73 -3.86 -4.48
N ARG A 79 27.52 -5.17 -4.29
CA ARG A 79 27.40 -5.78 -2.96
C ARG A 79 28.67 -5.67 -2.12
N SER A 80 29.84 -5.75 -2.75
CA SER A 80 31.12 -5.65 -2.04
C SER A 80 31.35 -4.29 -1.40
N THR A 81 30.68 -3.24 -1.88
CA THR A 81 30.74 -1.89 -1.30
C THR A 81 29.52 -1.57 -0.43
N HIS A 82 28.59 -2.50 -0.27
CA HIS A 82 27.29 -2.35 0.41
C HIS A 82 27.02 -3.59 1.29
N GLU A 83 28.00 -3.97 2.12
CA GLU A 83 27.98 -5.19 2.94
C GLU A 83 26.91 -5.14 4.05
N GLU A 84 26.41 -3.96 4.39
CA GLU A 84 25.34 -3.73 5.35
C GLU A 84 23.98 -4.25 4.88
N TYR A 85 23.78 -4.42 3.56
CA TYR A 85 22.49 -4.80 3.02
C TYR A 85 22.24 -6.31 3.10
N VAL A 86 21.11 -6.68 3.68
CA VAL A 86 20.56 -8.03 3.58
C VAL A 86 20.03 -8.25 2.16
N VAL A 87 20.56 -9.26 1.47
CA VAL A 87 20.21 -9.56 0.09
C VAL A 87 19.05 -10.56 0.03
N VAL A 88 17.95 -10.12 -0.58
CA VAL A 88 16.79 -10.97 -0.92
C VAL A 88 16.81 -11.22 -2.42
N GLU A 89 17.44 -12.33 -2.83
CA GLU A 89 17.55 -12.71 -4.23
C GLU A 89 16.40 -13.66 -4.66
N LEU A 90 15.83 -13.39 -5.83
CA LEU A 90 14.78 -14.18 -6.47
C LEU A 90 15.28 -14.74 -7.81
N GLY A 91 14.89 -15.98 -8.11
CA GLY A 91 15.21 -16.67 -9.36
C GLY A 91 16.35 -17.67 -9.22
N ASN A 92 17.13 -17.86 -10.28
CA ASN A 92 18.18 -18.87 -10.34
C ASN A 92 19.57 -18.23 -10.20
N PRO A 93 20.40 -18.68 -9.24
CA PRO A 93 21.74 -18.10 -9.01
C PRO A 93 22.70 -18.26 -10.21
N ASP A 94 22.51 -19.26 -11.06
CA ASP A 94 23.38 -19.54 -12.22
C ASP A 94 23.15 -18.60 -13.42
N VAL A 95 22.29 -17.60 -13.25
CA VAL A 95 21.92 -16.64 -14.28
C VAL A 95 22.81 -15.40 -14.21
N GLU A 96 23.26 -14.93 -15.37
CA GLU A 96 24.26 -13.85 -15.46
C GLU A 96 23.67 -12.43 -15.43
N ARG A 97 22.34 -12.25 -15.58
CA ARG A 97 21.73 -10.92 -15.45
C ARG A 97 20.90 -10.79 -14.19
N VAL A 98 21.00 -9.60 -13.58
CA VAL A 98 20.39 -9.28 -12.29
C VAL A 98 19.76 -7.90 -12.39
N ALA A 99 18.54 -7.78 -11.91
CA ALA A 99 17.89 -6.52 -11.59
C ALA A 99 17.90 -6.36 -10.07
N TRP A 100 18.24 -5.18 -9.52
CA TRP A 100 18.23 -4.94 -8.08
C TRP A 100 17.69 -3.56 -7.70
N HIS A 101 17.11 -3.48 -6.49
CA HIS A 101 16.64 -2.25 -5.84
C HIS A 101 17.05 -2.28 -4.38
N ALA A 102 17.77 -1.25 -3.95
CA ALA A 102 18.17 -1.07 -2.56
C ALA A 102 17.12 -0.26 -1.81
N VAL A 103 16.86 -0.66 -0.56
CA VAL A 103 15.96 0.03 0.37
C VAL A 103 16.79 0.41 1.61
N PRO A 104 17.44 1.58 1.61
CA PRO A 104 18.44 1.94 2.62
C PRO A 104 17.88 1.96 4.05
N PHE A 105 16.69 2.52 4.27
CA PHE A 105 16.07 2.58 5.59
C PHE A 105 15.70 1.21 6.19
N ALA A 106 15.66 0.17 5.35
CA ALA A 106 15.40 -1.20 5.77
C ALA A 106 16.66 -2.08 5.66
N GLU A 107 17.83 -1.50 5.35
CA GLU A 107 19.10 -2.18 5.15
C GLU A 107 18.96 -3.46 4.29
N THR A 108 18.11 -3.40 3.26
CA THR A 108 17.72 -4.55 2.45
C THR A 108 17.86 -4.23 0.96
N VAL A 109 18.40 -5.16 0.19
CA VAL A 109 18.42 -5.10 -1.28
C VAL A 109 17.63 -6.27 -1.83
N LEU A 110 16.67 -5.99 -2.70
CA LEU A 110 15.98 -7.02 -3.47
C LEU A 110 16.67 -7.18 -4.81
N ALA A 111 16.88 -8.43 -5.22
CA ALA A 111 17.45 -8.77 -6.51
C ALA A 111 16.58 -9.81 -7.22
N THR A 112 16.46 -9.72 -8.53
CA THR A 112 15.78 -10.70 -9.37
C THR A 112 16.66 -11.04 -10.55
N THR A 113 16.94 -12.33 -10.72
CA THR A 113 17.80 -12.85 -11.78
C THR A 113 16.97 -13.18 -13.02
N PHE A 114 17.54 -13.00 -14.22
CA PHE A 114 16.83 -13.26 -15.47
C PHE A 114 17.77 -13.52 -16.65
N GLN A 115 17.32 -14.31 -17.63
CA GLN A 115 18.11 -14.58 -18.83
C GLN A 115 17.76 -13.59 -19.96
N ASN A 116 16.52 -13.63 -20.45
CA ASN A 116 16.08 -12.83 -21.60
C ASN A 116 14.90 -11.89 -21.31
N GLU A 117 14.20 -12.08 -20.20
CA GLU A 117 12.95 -11.40 -19.86
C GLU A 117 13.19 -10.26 -18.86
N GLU A 118 13.83 -9.18 -19.31
CA GLU A 118 14.19 -8.05 -18.45
C GLU A 118 12.97 -7.36 -17.83
N ASP A 119 11.99 -6.97 -18.65
CA ASP A 119 10.79 -6.26 -18.18
C ASP A 119 10.01 -7.06 -17.12
N ALA A 120 9.93 -8.39 -17.31
CA ALA A 120 9.28 -9.28 -16.36
C ALA A 120 10.07 -9.36 -15.04
N ALA A 121 11.40 -9.35 -15.10
CA ALA A 121 12.26 -9.35 -13.92
C ALA A 121 12.12 -8.03 -13.14
N VAL A 122 12.12 -6.89 -13.83
CA VAL A 122 11.91 -5.56 -13.23
C VAL A 122 10.55 -5.47 -12.55
N SER A 123 9.46 -5.87 -13.22
CA SER A 123 8.12 -5.84 -12.60
C SER A 123 8.01 -6.82 -11.42
N THR A 124 8.61 -8.01 -11.52
CA THR A 124 8.66 -8.98 -10.41
C THR A 124 9.40 -8.42 -9.21
N LEU A 125 10.55 -7.79 -9.43
CA LEU A 125 11.34 -7.14 -8.40
C LEU A 125 10.54 -6.05 -7.69
N ARG A 126 9.89 -5.16 -8.45
CA ARG A 126 9.10 -4.04 -7.90
C ARG A 126 7.95 -4.52 -7.03
N ARG A 127 7.22 -5.54 -7.50
CA ARG A 127 6.13 -6.17 -6.71
C ARG A 127 6.64 -6.79 -5.42
N ASN A 128 7.79 -7.45 -5.44
CA ASN A 128 8.40 -8.02 -4.24
C ASN A 128 8.93 -6.94 -3.30
N ALA A 129 9.54 -5.88 -3.82
CA ALA A 129 10.04 -4.76 -3.03
C ALA A 129 8.88 -4.09 -2.29
N PHE A 130 7.79 -3.81 -3.01
CA PHE A 130 6.58 -3.26 -2.39
C PHE A 130 5.99 -4.22 -1.36
N GLY A 131 5.69 -5.46 -1.75
CA GLY A 131 4.97 -6.40 -0.90
C GLY A 131 5.73 -6.83 0.37
N ARG A 132 7.07 -6.84 0.33
CA ARG A 132 7.90 -7.33 1.45
C ARG A 132 8.43 -6.23 2.36
N VAL A 133 8.63 -5.02 1.84
CA VAL A 133 9.28 -3.94 2.58
C VAL A 133 8.34 -2.75 2.71
N TYR A 134 7.95 -2.13 1.58
CA TYR A 134 7.20 -0.88 1.63
C TYR A 134 5.76 -1.05 2.14
N ARG A 135 5.11 -2.20 1.89
CA ARG A 135 3.73 -2.40 2.35
C ARG A 135 3.63 -2.30 3.87
N ASP A 136 4.50 -3.01 4.56
CA ASP A 136 4.53 -2.99 6.03
C ASP A 136 4.98 -1.61 6.53
N ALA A 137 6.05 -1.07 5.95
CA ALA A 137 6.58 0.23 6.36
C ALA A 137 5.61 1.42 6.14
N LEU A 138 4.74 1.36 5.11
CA LEU A 138 3.85 2.47 4.75
C LEU A 138 2.41 2.27 5.24
N LEU A 139 1.98 1.03 5.52
CA LEU A 139 0.59 0.70 5.86
C LEU A 139 0.45 -0.09 7.17
N GLY A 140 1.56 -0.45 7.82
CA GLY A 140 1.59 -1.34 8.98
C GLY A 140 1.10 -0.74 10.30
N GLU A 141 0.86 0.58 10.36
CA GLU A 141 0.48 1.28 11.60
C GLU A 141 -1.01 1.68 11.67
N GLU A 142 -1.83 1.38 10.66
CA GLU A 142 -3.28 1.72 10.67
C GLU A 142 -4.18 0.65 11.36
N ALA A 143 -3.60 -0.37 12.00
CA ALA A 143 -4.37 -1.48 12.61
C ALA A 143 -4.50 -1.44 14.15
N GLU A 144 -3.90 -0.48 14.87
CA GLU A 144 -3.97 -0.38 16.34
C GLU A 144 -4.77 0.85 16.81
N GLY A 145 -5.93 1.08 16.22
CA GLY A 145 -6.77 2.25 16.49
C GLY A 145 -8.27 1.99 16.59
N ASP A 146 -8.72 0.89 17.20
CA ASP A 146 -10.15 0.74 17.58
C ASP A 146 -10.38 -0.25 18.74
N ASP A 147 -9.64 -0.11 19.84
CA ASP A 147 -9.88 -0.88 21.07
C ASP A 147 -9.52 -0.07 22.34
N ASP A 148 -10.07 1.14 22.52
CA ASP A 148 -10.27 1.70 23.87
C ASP A 148 -11.32 2.83 23.88
N ALA A 149 -12.59 2.46 23.75
CA ALA A 149 -13.71 3.29 24.19
C ALA A 149 -14.88 2.42 24.69
N SER A 150 -14.58 1.47 25.57
CA SER A 150 -15.59 0.86 26.44
C SER A 150 -15.03 0.71 27.85
N ALA A 151 -14.75 1.85 28.48
CA ALA A 151 -14.63 1.93 29.93
C ALA A 151 -15.96 2.50 30.47
N GLY A 152 -16.64 1.65 31.23
CA GLY A 152 -18.04 1.76 31.65
C GLY A 152 -18.48 3.09 32.26
N ALA A 153 -19.72 3.45 31.92
CA ALA A 153 -20.56 4.32 32.72
C ALA A 153 -21.88 3.59 33.00
N ASP A 154 -21.85 2.63 33.92
CA ASP A 154 -22.98 2.31 34.80
C ASP A 154 -22.82 3.20 36.04
N ASP A 155 -23.79 3.74 36.74
CA ASP A 155 -25.25 3.83 36.71
C ASP A 155 -25.54 4.81 37.87
N ASP A 156 -26.46 5.75 37.70
CA ASP A 156 -27.28 6.29 38.81
C ASP A 156 -28.14 7.45 38.31
N THR A 157 -29.35 7.15 37.85
CA THR A 157 -30.46 8.10 38.05
C THR A 157 -31.78 7.36 38.15
N ALA A 158 -32.10 6.92 39.37
CA ALA A 158 -33.46 6.61 39.76
C ALA A 158 -34.36 7.84 39.51
N THR A 159 -35.32 7.72 38.58
CA THR A 159 -36.43 8.67 38.48
C THR A 159 -37.73 7.90 38.64
N ASP A 160 -38.34 8.15 39.80
CA ASP A 160 -39.72 7.82 40.19
C ASP A 160 -40.70 8.26 39.10
N ALA A 161 -41.51 7.32 38.58
CA ALA A 161 -42.65 7.62 37.73
C ALA A 161 -43.91 7.01 38.35
N ALA A 162 -44.56 7.81 39.19
CA ALA A 162 -45.93 7.62 39.63
C ALA A 162 -46.90 8.45 38.76
N GLY A 163 -48.02 7.84 38.38
CA GLY A 163 -49.17 8.47 37.73
C GLY A 163 -49.17 8.32 36.20
N THR A 164 -50.25 7.93 35.52
CA THR A 164 -51.66 8.11 35.89
C THR A 164 -52.54 7.16 35.08
N ASP A 165 -53.63 6.78 35.72
CA ASP A 165 -54.75 5.99 35.24
C ASP A 165 -55.28 6.40 33.86
N GLY A 166 -55.69 5.37 33.11
CA GLY A 166 -56.67 5.54 32.06
C GLY A 166 -58.06 5.63 32.66
N ASP A 167 -58.82 6.64 32.25
CA ASP A 167 -60.27 6.56 32.21
C ASP A 167 -60.80 7.24 30.95
N ALA A 168 -61.85 6.62 30.43
CA ALA A 168 -62.52 6.94 29.19
C ALA A 168 -63.59 8.02 29.38
N THR A 169 -64.32 8.29 28.29
CA THR A 169 -65.47 9.21 28.15
C THR A 169 -65.05 10.67 27.93
N GLY A 170 -65.56 11.43 26.96
CA GLY A 170 -66.63 11.24 26.00
C GLY A 170 -67.14 12.63 25.61
N ALA A 171 -67.25 12.87 24.30
CA ALA A 171 -68.25 13.73 23.63
C ALA A 171 -68.42 15.23 24.00
N ASP A 172 -68.26 16.04 22.92
CA ASP A 172 -69.14 17.11 22.44
C ASP A 172 -69.21 18.47 23.18
N ARG A 173 -68.84 19.51 22.39
CA ARG A 173 -69.17 20.95 22.42
C ARG A 173 -68.36 21.90 23.29
#